data_AF-A0A0Q9LVB5-F1
#
_entry.id   AF-A0A0Q9LVB5-F1
#
_cell.length_a   1.000
_cell.length_b   1.000
_cell.length_c   1.000
_cell.angle_alpha   90.00
_cell.angle_beta   90.00
_cell.angle_gamma   90.00
#
_symmetry.space_group_name_H-M   'P 1'
#
loop_
_entity.id
_entity.type
_entity.pdbx_description
1 polymer ?
#
loop_
_entity_poly.entity_id
_entity_poly.type
_entity_poly.pdbx_seq_one_letter_code
_entity_poly.pdbx_strand_id
1 'polypeptide(L)'
;MRKTFSTVLISLIIATASGNFAVHAEPQTTSQETQEKLTHDTLLTTLSPHIQEAIANYYGYPKQFALYDTKILNITREQKGGFTFKVRAQVPTFEHAHGPSFGTETITISVSPFGVKIVSYVHQGDEWETKIDKFKMELLEDIFKTFNLDLSSFKKYEYRQLQYLTERIDGLKSLYSVNEEINNELNKDIIPPYKNFVAPFTFIKGDKAYILFKKADGTNFVYSLIKKDINWVIIKKESKQGKVMPKELLWYMFKRSMMFESNPH
;
A
#
# COMPACT_ATOMS: atom_id res chain seq x y z
N MET A 1 22.24 97.80 8.68
CA MET A 1 22.84 97.20 9.89
C MET A 1 22.03 95.98 10.32
N ARG A 2 22.57 94.77 10.14
CA ARG A 2 22.25 93.60 10.98
C ARG A 2 23.28 92.50 10.70
N LYS A 3 24.01 92.12 11.76
CA LYS A 3 25.14 91.18 11.75
C LYS A 3 24.60 89.75 11.67
N THR A 4 25.16 88.91 10.81
CA THR A 4 24.90 87.46 10.80
C THR A 4 26.04 86.73 11.51
N PHE A 5 25.65 85.90 12.46
CA PHE A 5 26.48 85.07 13.34
C PHE A 5 27.11 83.88 12.61
N SER A 6 28.35 83.56 12.98
CA SER A 6 29.00 82.28 12.71
C SER A 6 28.31 81.14 13.45
N THR A 7 28.19 79.97 12.81
CA THR A 7 27.87 78.71 13.48
C THR A 7 28.87 77.66 13.02
N VAL A 8 29.68 77.16 13.95
CA VAL A 8 30.60 76.04 13.74
C VAL A 8 29.88 74.77 14.20
N LEU A 9 29.74 73.79 13.30
CA LEU A 9 29.18 72.47 13.60
C LEU A 9 30.31 71.57 14.16
N ILE A 10 30.08 70.99 15.34
CA ILE A 10 30.95 69.96 15.94
C ILE A 10 30.39 68.60 15.52
N SER A 11 31.16 67.83 14.73
CA SER A 11 30.85 66.44 14.39
C SER A 11 31.46 65.47 15.40
N LEU A 12 30.62 64.68 16.06
CA LEU A 12 30.97 63.63 17.01
C LEU A 12 31.22 62.30 16.26
N ILE A 13 32.42 61.74 16.36
CA ILE A 13 32.77 60.42 15.78
C ILE A 13 32.55 59.34 16.86
N ILE A 14 31.65 58.39 16.60
CA ILE A 14 31.43 57.20 17.42
C ILE A 14 32.17 56.03 16.77
N ALA A 15 33.24 55.55 17.41
CA ALA A 15 33.95 54.34 17.01
C ALA A 15 33.24 53.11 17.61
N THR A 16 32.75 52.21 16.77
CA THR A 16 32.20 50.91 17.20
C THR A 16 33.28 49.84 17.06
N ALA A 17 33.68 49.24 18.18
CA ALA A 17 34.53 48.06 18.20
C ALA A 17 33.66 46.84 17.87
N SER A 18 33.92 46.19 16.73
CA SER A 18 33.32 44.89 16.39
C SER A 18 34.14 43.78 17.03
N GLY A 19 33.53 43.05 17.97
CA GLY A 19 34.08 41.82 18.50
C GLY A 19 33.99 40.71 17.46
N ASN A 20 35.10 40.04 17.18
CA ASN A 20 35.12 38.83 16.36
C ASN A 20 34.50 37.67 17.16
N PHE A 21 33.25 37.35 16.88
CA PHE A 21 32.69 36.05 17.27
C PHE A 21 33.21 35.00 16.29
N ALA A 22 34.11 34.14 16.76
CA ALA A 22 34.46 32.93 16.03
C ALA A 22 33.23 32.00 16.02
N VAL A 23 32.51 32.00 14.90
CA VAL A 23 31.46 31.01 14.63
C VAL A 23 32.17 29.71 14.27
N HIS A 24 32.32 28.81 15.23
CA HIS A 24 32.74 27.44 14.97
C HIS A 24 31.52 26.70 14.41
N ALA A 25 31.37 26.68 13.09
CA ALA A 25 30.45 25.75 12.44
C ALA A 25 31.05 24.34 12.57
N GLU A 26 30.34 23.43 13.24
CA GLU A 26 30.61 22.01 13.09
C GLU A 26 30.40 21.62 11.62
N PRO A 27 31.29 20.82 11.00
CA PRO A 27 31.05 20.36 9.65
C PRO A 27 29.84 19.43 9.66
N GLN A 28 28.74 19.86 9.03
CA GLN A 28 27.73 18.95 8.53
C GLN A 28 28.43 17.94 7.63
N THR A 29 28.49 16.69 8.07
CA THR A 29 28.95 15.57 7.26
C THR A 29 27.94 15.38 6.13
N THR A 30 28.14 16.04 5.00
CA THR A 30 27.57 15.63 3.73
C THR A 30 28.11 14.23 3.48
N SER A 31 27.32 13.19 3.72
CA SER A 31 27.68 11.83 3.30
C SER A 31 27.79 11.84 1.78
N GLN A 32 29.01 11.92 1.26
CA GLN A 32 29.26 11.95 -0.17
C GLN A 32 28.70 10.66 -0.79
N GLU A 33 27.76 10.78 -1.72
CA GLU A 33 27.22 9.61 -2.42
C GLU A 33 28.32 8.89 -3.19
N THR A 34 28.51 7.61 -2.93
CA THR A 34 29.50 6.81 -3.64
C THR A 34 28.98 6.39 -5.01
N GLN A 35 29.87 6.23 -5.99
CA GLN A 35 29.50 5.69 -7.31
C GLN A 35 28.86 4.30 -7.21
N GLU A 36 29.26 3.50 -6.22
CA GLU A 36 28.65 2.21 -5.92
C GLU A 36 27.17 2.36 -5.50
N LYS A 37 26.87 3.29 -4.58
CA LYS A 37 25.49 3.61 -4.18
C LYS A 37 24.67 4.08 -5.39
N LEU A 38 25.21 5.00 -6.19
CA LEU A 38 24.52 5.50 -7.38
C LEU A 38 24.25 4.38 -8.40
N THR A 39 25.19 3.46 -8.58
CA THR A 39 25.01 2.30 -9.47
C THR A 39 23.93 1.36 -8.95
N HIS A 40 23.92 1.10 -7.64
CA HIS A 40 22.89 0.30 -7.00
C HIS A 40 21.50 0.93 -7.11
N ASP A 41 21.37 2.22 -6.80
CA ASP A 41 20.12 2.97 -6.88
C ASP A 41 19.60 3.05 -8.33
N THR A 42 20.50 3.19 -9.30
CA THR A 42 20.16 3.14 -10.73
C THR A 42 19.64 1.76 -11.14
N LEU A 43 20.28 0.68 -10.68
CA LEU A 43 19.81 -0.68 -10.93
C LEU A 43 18.41 -0.89 -10.34
N LEU A 44 18.20 -0.53 -9.08
CA LEU A 44 16.88 -0.66 -8.42
C LEU A 44 15.81 0.16 -9.15
N THR A 45 16.12 1.39 -9.53
CA THR A 45 15.21 2.26 -10.31
C THR A 45 14.84 1.60 -11.63
N THR A 46 15.81 1.02 -12.32
CA THR A 46 15.60 0.31 -13.59
C THR A 46 14.73 -0.94 -13.43
N LEU A 47 14.90 -1.68 -12.32
CA LEU A 47 14.13 -2.90 -12.05
C LEU A 47 12.74 -2.63 -11.47
N SER A 48 12.49 -1.42 -10.95
CA SER A 48 11.25 -1.04 -10.25
C SER A 48 9.96 -1.39 -11.00
N PRO A 49 9.81 -1.08 -12.31
CA PRO A 49 8.57 -1.43 -13.03
C PRO A 49 8.31 -2.94 -13.07
N HIS A 50 9.36 -3.74 -13.21
CA HIS A 50 9.27 -5.21 -13.26
C HIS A 50 8.98 -5.80 -11.88
N ILE A 51 9.55 -5.22 -10.81
CA ILE A 51 9.23 -5.56 -9.42
C ILE A 51 7.75 -5.26 -9.14
N GLN A 52 7.28 -4.07 -9.52
CA GLN A 52 5.88 -3.66 -9.32
C GLN A 52 4.91 -4.59 -10.07
N GLU A 53 5.24 -4.98 -11.29
CA GLU A 53 4.47 -5.94 -12.08
C GLU A 53 4.44 -7.33 -11.42
N ALA A 54 5.58 -7.83 -10.95
CA ALA A 54 5.66 -9.12 -10.25
C ALA A 54 4.79 -9.14 -8.99
N ILE A 55 4.83 -8.08 -8.19
CA ILE A 55 3.98 -7.88 -7.00
C ILE A 55 2.50 -7.86 -7.40
N ALA A 56 2.13 -7.09 -8.43
CA ALA A 56 0.76 -6.99 -8.88
C ALA A 56 0.21 -8.33 -9.41
N ASN A 57 1.05 -9.12 -10.06
CA ASN A 57 0.70 -10.47 -10.55
C ASN A 57 0.48 -11.45 -9.40
N TYR A 58 1.27 -11.38 -8.33
CA TYR A 58 1.12 -12.24 -7.16
C TYR A 58 -0.16 -11.90 -6.36
N TYR A 59 -0.34 -10.64 -5.98
CA TYR A 59 -1.47 -10.23 -5.14
C TYR A 59 -2.77 -9.99 -5.91
N GLY A 60 -2.71 -9.86 -7.24
CA GLY A 60 -3.84 -9.46 -8.07
C GLY A 60 -4.18 -7.97 -7.98
N TYR A 61 -3.32 -7.16 -7.34
CA TYR A 61 -3.34 -5.70 -7.29
C TYR A 61 -1.95 -5.18 -6.87
N PRO A 62 -1.59 -3.93 -7.19
CA PRO A 62 -0.28 -3.39 -6.82
C PRO A 62 -0.25 -3.11 -5.32
N LYS A 63 0.69 -3.73 -4.61
CA LYS A 63 1.15 -3.24 -3.30
C LYS A 63 2.25 -2.21 -3.50
N GLN A 64 2.39 -1.32 -2.53
CA GLN A 64 3.46 -0.34 -2.50
C GLN A 64 4.72 -0.98 -1.91
N PHE A 65 5.87 -0.48 -2.34
CA PHE A 65 7.19 -0.80 -1.79
C PHE A 65 8.07 0.43 -1.91
N ALA A 66 9.10 0.51 -1.07
CA ALA A 66 10.06 1.58 -1.11
C ALA A 66 11.38 1.11 -1.73
N LEU A 67 11.93 1.91 -2.65
CA LEU A 67 13.24 1.60 -3.26
C LEU A 67 14.36 1.60 -2.20
N TYR A 68 14.30 2.50 -1.21
CA TYR A 68 15.29 2.56 -0.14
C TYR A 68 15.24 1.35 0.82
N ASP A 69 14.08 0.71 0.97
CA ASP A 69 13.92 -0.52 1.77
C ASP A 69 14.22 -1.80 0.98
N THR A 70 14.32 -1.69 -0.36
CA THR A 70 14.58 -2.81 -1.24
C THR A 70 16.07 -3.17 -1.22
N LYS A 71 16.39 -4.43 -0.99
CA LYS A 71 17.77 -4.92 -0.87
C LYS A 71 18.13 -5.85 -2.01
N ILE A 72 19.22 -5.55 -2.73
CA ILE A 72 19.84 -6.54 -3.60
C ILE A 72 20.62 -7.53 -2.73
N LEU A 73 20.14 -8.77 -2.66
CA LEU A 73 20.78 -9.84 -1.89
C LEU A 73 21.99 -10.42 -2.61
N ASN A 74 21.92 -10.53 -3.94
CA ASN A 74 23.00 -11.10 -4.77
C ASN A 74 22.83 -10.70 -6.25
N ILE A 75 23.95 -10.57 -6.95
CA ILE A 75 24.02 -10.47 -8.41
C ILE A 75 25.00 -11.53 -8.90
N THR A 76 24.52 -12.44 -9.76
CA THR A 76 25.36 -13.48 -10.38
C THR A 76 25.34 -13.33 -11.89
N ARG A 77 26.49 -13.54 -12.52
CA ARG A 77 26.59 -13.60 -13.98
C ARG A 77 26.32 -15.04 -14.43
N GLU A 78 25.45 -15.22 -15.42
CA GLU A 78 25.10 -16.57 -15.89
C GLU A 78 26.25 -17.28 -16.62
N GLN A 79 27.01 -16.52 -17.42
CA GLN A 79 28.12 -17.05 -18.22
C GLN A 79 29.30 -16.09 -18.16
N LYS A 80 30.52 -16.62 -18.01
CA LYS A 80 31.75 -15.81 -18.00
C LYS A 80 31.87 -15.03 -19.31
N GLY A 81 32.04 -13.72 -19.23
CA GLY A 81 32.11 -12.83 -20.39
C GLY A 81 30.76 -12.45 -21.01
N GLY A 82 29.65 -13.09 -20.62
CA GLY A 82 28.30 -12.74 -21.09
C GLY A 82 27.66 -11.60 -20.29
N PHE A 83 26.69 -10.90 -20.87
CA PHE A 83 26.01 -9.74 -20.25
C PHE A 83 24.63 -10.08 -19.66
N THR A 84 24.43 -11.35 -19.28
CA THR A 84 23.21 -11.81 -18.60
C THR A 84 23.48 -12.01 -17.12
N PHE A 85 22.63 -11.43 -16.28
CA PHE A 85 22.75 -11.44 -14.82
C PHE A 85 21.46 -11.93 -14.17
N LYS A 86 21.60 -12.70 -13.09
CA LYS A 86 20.51 -12.96 -12.14
C LYS A 86 20.68 -12.06 -10.93
N VAL A 87 19.71 -11.19 -10.72
CA VAL A 87 19.60 -10.29 -9.58
C VAL A 87 18.56 -10.87 -8.62
N ARG A 88 18.92 -11.09 -7.36
CA ARG A 88 17.98 -11.51 -6.32
C ARG A 88 17.71 -10.31 -5.41
N ALA A 89 16.48 -9.82 -5.41
CA ALA A 89 16.05 -8.68 -4.62
C ALA A 89 15.08 -9.10 -3.51
N GLN A 90 15.22 -8.49 -2.33
CA GLN A 90 14.28 -8.56 -1.23
C GLN A 90 13.49 -7.25 -1.16
N VAL A 91 12.16 -7.34 -1.21
CA VAL A 91 11.25 -6.20 -1.36
C VAL A 91 10.19 -6.25 -0.27
N PRO A 92 10.32 -5.46 0.81
CA PRO A 92 9.24 -5.28 1.78
C PRO A 92 8.03 -4.60 1.13
N THR A 93 6.82 -5.12 1.34
CA THR A 93 5.58 -4.58 0.74
C THR A 93 4.58 -4.12 1.79
N PHE A 94 3.88 -3.03 1.48
CA PHE A 94 2.90 -2.41 2.35
C PHE A 94 1.60 -2.08 1.61
N GLU A 95 0.49 -2.08 2.36
CA GLU A 95 -0.85 -1.76 1.85
C GLU A 95 -1.06 -0.24 1.64
N HIS A 96 -0.32 0.58 2.40
CA HIS A 96 -0.48 2.04 2.42
C HIS A 96 0.86 2.71 2.70
N ALA A 97 1.06 3.92 2.18
CA ALA A 97 2.23 4.73 2.49
C ALA A 97 2.38 4.87 4.01
N HIS A 98 3.58 4.59 4.52
CA HIS A 98 3.93 4.59 5.95
C HIS A 98 3.18 3.53 6.81
N GLY A 99 2.53 2.54 6.19
CA GLY A 99 1.99 1.38 6.88
C GLY A 99 3.07 0.35 7.21
N PRO A 100 2.85 -0.56 8.18
CA PRO A 100 3.77 -1.66 8.43
C PRO A 100 3.88 -2.53 7.18
N SER A 101 5.09 -3.06 6.93
CA SER A 101 5.28 -4.12 5.95
C SER A 101 4.73 -5.41 6.53
N PHE A 102 3.79 -6.05 5.83
CA PHE A 102 3.19 -7.33 6.27
C PHE A 102 3.72 -8.53 5.48
N GLY A 103 4.38 -8.27 4.34
CA GLY A 103 5.03 -9.28 3.52
C GLY A 103 6.39 -8.81 3.06
N THR A 104 7.31 -9.76 2.87
CA THR A 104 8.60 -9.54 2.22
C THR A 104 8.72 -10.47 1.02
N GLU A 105 8.95 -9.88 -0.15
CA GLU A 105 9.04 -10.64 -1.39
C GLU A 105 10.51 -10.86 -1.74
N THR A 106 10.86 -12.08 -2.10
CA THR A 106 12.15 -12.38 -2.73
C THR A 106 11.95 -12.65 -4.21
N ILE A 107 12.44 -11.74 -5.04
CA ILE A 107 12.26 -11.77 -6.49
C ILE A 107 13.61 -12.07 -7.14
N THR A 108 13.66 -13.12 -7.96
CA THR A 108 14.82 -13.38 -8.83
C THR A 108 14.51 -12.84 -10.22
N ILE A 109 15.41 -12.00 -10.72
CA ILE A 109 15.22 -11.23 -11.95
C ILE A 109 16.40 -11.52 -12.88
N SER A 110 16.10 -11.93 -14.11
CA SER A 110 17.08 -12.03 -15.19
C SER A 110 17.18 -10.69 -15.91
N VAL A 111 18.37 -10.11 -15.95
CA VAL A 111 18.68 -8.86 -16.65
C VAL A 111 19.66 -9.18 -17.79
N SER A 112 19.28 -8.84 -19.01
CA SER A 112 20.06 -9.15 -20.22
C SER A 112 19.99 -8.01 -21.24
N PRO A 113 20.82 -8.02 -22.29
CA PRO A 113 20.70 -7.05 -23.39
C PRO A 113 19.33 -7.10 -24.11
N PHE A 114 18.57 -8.18 -23.94
CA PHE A 114 17.24 -8.36 -24.53
C PHE A 114 16.10 -7.96 -23.59
N GLY A 115 16.42 -7.40 -22.42
CA GLY A 115 15.45 -6.94 -21.43
C GLY A 115 15.47 -7.71 -20.12
N VAL A 116 14.43 -7.47 -19.34
CA VAL A 116 14.27 -7.95 -17.95
C VAL A 116 13.17 -9.00 -17.90
N LYS A 117 13.41 -10.11 -17.18
CA LYS A 117 12.43 -11.18 -16.96
C LYS A 117 12.40 -11.61 -15.50
N ILE A 118 11.21 -11.81 -14.95
CA ILE A 118 11.05 -12.43 -13.63
C ILE A 118 11.29 -13.93 -13.75
N VAL A 119 12.22 -14.45 -12.96
CA VAL A 119 12.59 -15.88 -12.92
C VAL A 119 11.84 -16.60 -11.80
N SER A 120 11.75 -15.97 -10.63
CA SER A 120 11.02 -16.54 -9.49
C SER A 120 10.49 -15.42 -8.59
N TYR A 121 9.39 -15.73 -7.90
CA TYR A 121 8.80 -14.88 -6.88
C TYR A 121 8.48 -15.74 -5.66
N VAL A 122 9.02 -15.37 -4.50
CA VAL A 122 8.79 -16.05 -3.23
C VAL A 122 8.24 -15.04 -2.25
N HIS A 123 7.03 -15.28 -1.75
CA HIS A 123 6.40 -14.46 -0.74
C HIS A 123 6.68 -15.00 0.66
N GLN A 124 6.97 -14.10 1.59
CA GLN A 124 7.08 -14.39 3.02
C GLN A 124 6.27 -13.38 3.82
N GLY A 125 5.06 -13.77 4.22
CA GLY A 125 4.21 -13.01 5.14
C GLY A 125 4.71 -13.04 6.58
N ASP A 126 4.31 -12.05 7.37
CA ASP A 126 4.60 -11.97 8.80
C ASP A 126 3.50 -12.63 9.67
N GLU A 127 3.63 -12.50 10.99
CA GLU A 127 2.64 -13.01 11.94
C GLU A 127 1.27 -12.32 11.78
N TRP A 128 1.25 -11.06 11.35
CA TRP A 128 0.02 -10.30 11.13
C TRP A 128 -0.72 -10.77 9.89
N GLU A 129 -0.02 -11.02 8.78
CA GLU A 129 -0.61 -11.59 7.57
C GLU A 129 -1.24 -12.95 7.88
N THR A 130 -0.52 -13.81 8.60
CA THR A 130 -1.05 -15.10 9.06
C THR A 130 -2.30 -14.95 9.93
N LYS A 131 -2.28 -14.00 10.88
CA LYS A 131 -3.42 -13.72 11.76
C LYS A 131 -4.63 -13.21 10.99
N ILE A 132 -4.42 -12.30 10.04
CA ILE A 132 -5.46 -11.77 9.15
C ILE A 132 -6.07 -12.88 8.32
N ASP A 133 -5.26 -13.73 7.70
CA ASP A 133 -5.75 -14.78 6.83
C ASP A 133 -6.56 -15.82 7.58
N LYS A 134 -6.12 -16.19 8.79
CA LYS A 134 -6.91 -17.01 9.70
C LYS A 134 -8.24 -16.36 10.05
N PHE A 135 -8.24 -15.07 10.39
CA PHE A 135 -9.47 -14.33 10.67
C PHE A 135 -10.43 -14.32 9.47
N LYS A 136 -9.93 -14.04 8.27
CA LYS A 136 -10.72 -14.03 7.02
C LYS A 136 -11.31 -15.41 6.73
N MET A 137 -10.53 -16.47 6.93
CA MET A 137 -10.95 -17.86 6.75
C MET A 137 -12.09 -18.21 7.71
N GLU A 138 -11.91 -17.99 9.02
CA GLU A 138 -12.94 -18.26 10.03
C GLU A 138 -14.23 -17.47 9.77
N LEU A 139 -14.11 -16.21 9.37
CA LEU A 139 -15.26 -15.38 9.01
C LEU A 139 -16.04 -15.95 7.81
N LEU A 140 -15.34 -16.34 6.74
CA LEU A 140 -15.98 -16.93 5.56
C LEU A 140 -16.61 -18.29 5.86
N GLU A 141 -15.93 -19.13 6.65
CA GLU A 141 -16.49 -20.40 7.10
C GLU A 141 -17.81 -20.22 7.87
N ASP A 142 -17.88 -19.24 8.77
CA ASP A 142 -19.09 -18.94 9.52
C ASP A 142 -20.24 -18.51 8.59
N ILE A 143 -19.96 -17.66 7.59
CA ILE A 143 -20.95 -17.27 6.56
C ILE A 143 -21.39 -18.49 5.75
N PHE A 144 -20.46 -19.32 5.25
CA PHE A 144 -20.78 -20.50 4.46
C PHE A 144 -21.67 -21.47 5.23
N LYS A 145 -21.36 -21.74 6.49
CA LYS A 145 -22.18 -22.59 7.37
C LYS A 145 -23.56 -21.99 7.62
N THR A 146 -23.63 -20.68 7.91
CA THR A 146 -24.89 -19.96 8.22
C THR A 146 -25.90 -19.98 7.07
N PHE A 147 -25.41 -19.95 5.84
CA PHE A 147 -26.24 -19.91 4.63
C PHE A 147 -26.24 -21.22 3.83
N ASN A 148 -25.54 -22.26 4.31
CA ASN A 148 -25.34 -23.51 3.58
C ASN A 148 -24.84 -23.28 2.14
N LEU A 149 -23.83 -22.42 2.00
CA LEU A 149 -23.28 -22.01 0.70
C LEU A 149 -22.09 -22.89 0.29
N ASP A 150 -22.09 -23.31 -0.97
CA ASP A 150 -20.91 -23.85 -1.65
C ASP A 150 -20.53 -22.93 -2.82
N LEU A 151 -19.42 -22.21 -2.65
CA LEU A 151 -18.84 -21.32 -3.65
C LEU A 151 -17.48 -21.81 -4.16
N SER A 152 -17.14 -23.09 -3.96
CA SER A 152 -15.86 -23.69 -4.37
C SER A 152 -15.57 -23.53 -5.87
N SER A 153 -16.61 -23.53 -6.69
CA SER A 153 -16.51 -23.34 -8.15
C SER A 153 -16.51 -21.88 -8.60
N PHE A 154 -16.60 -20.92 -7.68
CA PHE A 154 -16.56 -19.49 -7.97
C PHE A 154 -15.16 -18.95 -7.78
N LYS A 155 -14.78 -17.98 -8.61
CA LYS A 155 -13.54 -17.24 -8.40
C LYS A 155 -13.76 -16.19 -7.31
N LYS A 156 -12.96 -16.27 -6.23
CA LYS A 156 -12.94 -15.30 -5.14
C LYS A 156 -12.10 -14.08 -5.50
N TYR A 157 -12.59 -12.91 -5.13
CA TYR A 157 -11.89 -11.63 -5.21
C TYR A 157 -11.99 -10.92 -3.85
N GLU A 158 -10.86 -10.46 -3.35
CA GLU A 158 -10.83 -9.49 -2.27
C GLU A 158 -11.20 -8.09 -2.78
N TYR A 159 -11.61 -7.23 -1.86
CA TYR A 159 -12.00 -5.85 -2.15
C TYR A 159 -11.02 -5.10 -3.07
N ARG A 160 -9.71 -5.13 -2.75
CA ARG A 160 -8.68 -4.43 -3.53
C ARG A 160 -8.41 -5.05 -4.90
N GLN A 161 -8.48 -6.39 -4.99
CA GLN A 161 -8.37 -7.09 -6.27
C GLN A 161 -9.51 -6.68 -7.19
N LEU A 162 -10.74 -6.64 -6.66
CA LEU A 162 -11.90 -6.21 -7.42
C LEU A 162 -11.77 -4.74 -7.86
N GLN A 163 -11.35 -3.85 -6.95
CA GLN A 163 -11.08 -2.43 -7.24
C GLN A 163 -10.11 -2.28 -8.42
N TYR A 164 -8.95 -2.93 -8.34
CA TYR A 164 -7.91 -2.84 -9.37
C TYR A 164 -8.37 -3.39 -10.73
N LEU A 165 -9.23 -4.41 -10.74
CA LEU A 165 -9.75 -4.98 -11.98
C LEU A 165 -10.79 -4.09 -12.66
N THR A 166 -11.42 -3.14 -11.96
CA THR A 166 -12.40 -2.23 -12.57
C THR A 166 -11.80 -1.32 -13.65
N GLU A 167 -10.50 -1.01 -13.55
CA GLU A 167 -9.77 -0.22 -14.54
C GLU A 167 -9.51 -1.00 -15.84
N ARG A 168 -9.58 -2.33 -15.78
CA ARG A 168 -9.26 -3.23 -16.90
C ARG A 168 -10.46 -3.96 -17.47
N ILE A 169 -11.51 -4.13 -16.67
CA ILE A 169 -12.67 -4.94 -17.00
C ILE A 169 -13.92 -4.10 -16.74
N ASP A 170 -14.48 -3.52 -17.79
CA ASP A 170 -15.62 -2.60 -17.69
C ASP A 170 -16.81 -3.21 -16.95
N GLY A 171 -17.05 -4.51 -17.15
CA GLY A 171 -18.16 -5.24 -16.52
C GLY A 171 -18.01 -5.48 -15.02
N LEU A 172 -16.99 -4.95 -14.34
CA LEU A 172 -16.81 -5.06 -12.88
C LEU A 172 -17.12 -3.77 -12.12
N LYS A 173 -17.27 -2.63 -12.81
CA LYS A 173 -17.48 -1.31 -12.17
C LYS A 173 -18.72 -1.30 -11.27
N SER A 174 -19.85 -1.80 -11.77
CA SER A 174 -21.09 -1.87 -10.97
C SER A 174 -20.97 -2.81 -9.77
N LEU A 175 -20.22 -3.91 -9.90
CA LEU A 175 -20.00 -4.88 -8.83
C LEU A 175 -19.10 -4.30 -7.72
N TYR A 176 -18.07 -3.57 -8.12
CA TYR A 176 -17.21 -2.85 -7.20
C TYR A 176 -17.96 -1.72 -6.48
N SER A 177 -18.84 -0.97 -7.17
CA SER A 177 -19.66 0.06 -6.54
C SER A 177 -20.49 -0.48 -5.37
N VAL A 178 -21.07 -1.67 -5.51
CA VAL A 178 -21.77 -2.35 -4.40
C VAL A 178 -20.81 -2.71 -3.26
N ASN A 179 -19.60 -3.21 -3.58
CA ASN A 179 -18.58 -3.49 -2.57
C ASN A 179 -18.15 -2.22 -1.82
N GLU A 180 -18.00 -1.09 -2.52
CA GLU A 180 -17.61 0.19 -1.95
C GLU A 180 -18.68 0.72 -0.98
N GLU A 181 -19.96 0.66 -1.36
CA GLU A 181 -21.08 1.01 -0.48
C GLU A 181 -21.07 0.17 0.81
N ILE A 182 -20.93 -1.16 0.68
CA ILE A 182 -20.85 -2.07 1.82
C ILE A 182 -19.65 -1.76 2.71
N ASN A 183 -18.47 -1.56 2.11
CA ASN A 183 -17.24 -1.26 2.84
C ASN A 183 -17.35 0.08 3.60
N ASN A 184 -17.95 1.10 2.98
CA ASN A 184 -18.18 2.39 3.63
C ASN A 184 -19.16 2.28 4.80
N GLU A 185 -20.20 1.47 4.68
CA GLU A 185 -21.13 1.19 5.78
C GLU A 185 -20.43 0.47 6.93
N LEU A 186 -19.67 -0.59 6.65
CA LEU A 186 -18.90 -1.33 7.67
C LEU A 186 -17.92 -0.42 8.41
N ASN A 187 -17.25 0.49 7.69
CA ASN A 187 -16.26 1.39 8.29
C ASN A 187 -16.85 2.37 9.31
N LYS A 188 -18.18 2.55 9.37
CA LYS A 188 -18.84 3.35 10.42
C LYS A 188 -18.77 2.69 11.80
N ASP A 189 -18.61 1.36 11.85
CA ASP A 189 -18.51 0.58 13.08
C ASP A 189 -17.07 0.54 13.66
N ILE A 190 -16.12 1.24 13.04
CA ILE A 190 -14.73 1.28 13.51
C ILE A 190 -14.65 2.07 14.82
N ILE A 191 -14.26 1.38 15.89
CA ILE A 191 -13.92 1.99 17.18
C ILE A 191 -12.47 1.61 17.51
N PRO A 192 -11.49 2.52 17.33
CA PRO A 192 -10.09 2.26 17.63
C PRO A 192 -9.85 1.71 19.06
N PRO A 193 -8.78 0.93 19.29
CA PRO A 193 -7.70 0.60 18.34
C PRO A 193 -7.94 -0.69 17.53
N TYR A 194 -9.02 -1.43 17.79
CA TYR A 194 -9.26 -2.72 17.15
C TYR A 194 -10.61 -2.79 16.46
N LYS A 195 -10.75 -3.68 15.49
CA LYS A 195 -12.00 -4.05 14.83
C LYS A 195 -12.11 -5.56 14.71
N ASN A 196 -13.30 -6.03 14.37
CA ASN A 196 -13.64 -7.44 14.22
C ASN A 196 -14.39 -7.73 12.91
N PHE A 197 -14.07 -6.98 11.87
CA PHE A 197 -14.60 -7.21 10.52
C PHE A 197 -13.56 -6.81 9.48
N VAL A 198 -13.75 -7.29 8.26
CA VAL A 198 -12.93 -7.01 7.09
C VAL A 198 -13.80 -6.52 5.94
N ALA A 199 -13.16 -6.02 4.88
CA ALA A 199 -13.84 -5.62 3.65
C ALA A 199 -14.59 -6.81 3.02
N PRO A 200 -15.65 -6.55 2.22
CA PRO A 200 -16.44 -7.61 1.60
C PRO A 200 -15.61 -8.48 0.64
N PHE A 201 -16.04 -9.74 0.50
CA PHE A 201 -15.51 -10.70 -0.47
C PHE A 201 -16.50 -10.88 -1.61
N THR A 202 -15.98 -10.94 -2.84
CA THR A 202 -16.81 -11.16 -4.02
C THR A 202 -16.47 -12.49 -4.69
N PHE A 203 -17.48 -13.27 -5.03
CA PHE A 203 -17.37 -14.56 -5.72
C PHE A 203 -18.07 -14.46 -7.05
N ILE A 204 -17.41 -14.80 -8.16
CA ILE A 204 -17.97 -14.68 -9.51
C ILE A 204 -17.87 -16.01 -10.26
N LYS A 205 -18.95 -16.41 -10.95
CA LYS A 205 -18.99 -17.54 -11.87
C LYS A 205 -19.99 -17.26 -13.00
N GLY A 206 -19.46 -17.04 -14.21
CA GLY A 206 -20.29 -16.70 -15.38
C GLY A 206 -21.06 -15.40 -15.15
N ASP A 207 -22.39 -15.48 -15.19
CA ASP A 207 -23.34 -14.39 -14.97
C ASP A 207 -23.82 -14.27 -13.51
N LYS A 208 -23.31 -15.09 -12.59
CA LYS A 208 -23.69 -15.09 -11.17
C LYS A 208 -22.56 -14.58 -10.29
N ALA A 209 -22.92 -13.80 -9.27
CA ALA A 209 -21.99 -13.36 -8.26
C ALA A 209 -22.62 -13.33 -6.86
N TYR A 210 -21.76 -13.44 -5.85
CA TYR A 210 -22.10 -13.26 -4.46
C TYR A 210 -21.16 -12.26 -3.81
N ILE A 211 -21.69 -11.35 -3.00
CA ILE A 211 -20.90 -10.51 -2.11
C ILE A 211 -21.19 -10.94 -0.67
N LEU A 212 -20.15 -11.33 0.05
CA LEU A 212 -20.21 -11.83 1.41
C LEU A 212 -19.52 -10.85 2.35
N PHE A 213 -20.16 -10.53 3.46
CA PHE A 213 -19.58 -9.70 4.51
C PHE A 213 -20.23 -9.97 5.86
N LYS A 214 -19.57 -9.52 6.93
CA LYS A 214 -20.03 -9.65 8.31
C LYS A 214 -19.89 -8.31 9.01
N LYS A 215 -20.93 -7.90 9.76
CA LYS A 215 -20.90 -6.71 10.62
C LYS A 215 -20.22 -6.98 11.96
N ALA A 216 -19.86 -5.92 12.68
CA ALA A 216 -19.17 -6.01 13.97
C ALA A 216 -19.99 -6.78 15.03
N ASP A 217 -21.32 -6.76 14.93
CA ASP A 217 -22.26 -7.48 15.80
C ASP A 217 -22.37 -8.99 15.47
N GLY A 218 -21.58 -9.50 14.52
CA GLY A 218 -21.58 -10.89 14.09
C GLY A 218 -22.62 -11.24 13.02
N THR A 219 -23.47 -10.30 12.60
CA THR A 219 -24.47 -10.53 11.56
C THR A 219 -23.79 -10.82 10.22
N ASN A 220 -24.11 -11.96 9.63
CA ASN A 220 -23.65 -12.38 8.31
C ASN A 220 -24.58 -11.88 7.22
N PHE A 221 -24.01 -11.43 6.11
CA PHE A 221 -24.74 -10.96 4.94
C PHE A 221 -24.30 -11.68 3.67
N VAL A 222 -25.29 -11.97 2.81
CA VAL A 222 -25.10 -12.56 1.49
C VAL A 222 -25.92 -11.76 0.50
N TYR A 223 -25.24 -11.06 -0.41
CA TYR A 223 -25.90 -10.42 -1.54
C TYR A 223 -25.70 -11.29 -2.78
N SER A 224 -26.79 -11.71 -3.41
CA SER A 224 -26.76 -12.44 -4.68
C SER A 224 -26.97 -11.46 -5.82
N LEU A 225 -26.13 -11.55 -6.85
CA LEU A 225 -26.17 -10.68 -8.02
C LEU A 225 -26.20 -11.50 -9.30
N ILE A 226 -26.84 -10.94 -10.33
CA ILE A 226 -26.80 -11.46 -11.70
C ILE A 226 -26.27 -10.39 -12.64
N LYS A 227 -25.51 -10.80 -13.65
CA LYS A 227 -25.05 -9.92 -14.71
C LYS A 227 -26.16 -9.72 -15.73
N LYS A 228 -26.53 -8.46 -15.96
CA LYS A 228 -27.43 -7.99 -17.03
C LYS A 228 -26.64 -7.06 -17.93
N ASP A 229 -26.39 -7.50 -19.16
CA ASP A 229 -25.47 -6.86 -20.10
C ASP A 229 -24.07 -6.68 -19.49
N ILE A 230 -23.66 -5.43 -19.23
CA ILE A 230 -22.39 -5.08 -18.60
C ILE A 230 -22.50 -4.89 -17.08
N ASN A 231 -23.72 -4.76 -16.55
CA ASN A 231 -23.97 -4.38 -15.16
C ASN A 231 -24.34 -5.58 -14.30
N TRP A 232 -23.95 -5.53 -13.03
CA TRP A 232 -24.36 -6.48 -11.99
C TRP A 232 -25.51 -5.88 -11.19
N VAL A 233 -26.58 -6.65 -11.05
CA VAL A 233 -27.79 -6.24 -10.34
C VAL A 233 -28.01 -7.17 -9.16
N ILE A 234 -28.22 -6.58 -7.98
CA ILE A 234 -28.59 -7.33 -6.78
C ILE A 234 -29.99 -7.90 -6.96
N ILE A 235 -30.11 -9.23 -6.89
CA ILE A 235 -31.39 -9.94 -6.97
C ILE A 235 -31.88 -10.41 -5.61
N LYS A 236 -30.98 -10.50 -4.62
CA LYS A 236 -31.32 -10.92 -3.26
C LYS A 236 -30.34 -10.35 -2.25
N LYS A 237 -30.85 -9.88 -1.11
CA LYS A 237 -30.05 -9.52 0.07
C LYS A 237 -30.56 -10.38 1.23
N GLU A 238 -29.67 -11.11 1.87
CA GLU A 238 -30.01 -11.94 3.02
C GLU A 238 -29.09 -11.62 4.19
N SER A 239 -29.64 -11.71 5.40
CA SER A 239 -28.88 -11.59 6.64
C SER A 239 -29.32 -12.62 7.65
N LYS A 240 -28.37 -13.10 8.46
CA LYS A 240 -28.60 -14.02 9.57
C LYS A 240 -27.57 -13.76 10.67
N GLN A 241 -27.97 -13.94 11.92
CA GLN A 241 -27.03 -13.86 13.03
C GLN A 241 -26.00 -14.99 12.92
N GLY A 242 -24.72 -14.63 13.01
CA GLY A 242 -23.60 -15.58 13.03
C GLY A 242 -22.76 -15.41 14.30
N LYS A 243 -21.56 -16.00 14.28
CA LYS A 243 -20.58 -15.82 15.36
C LYS A 243 -20.05 -14.38 15.36
N VAL A 244 -19.99 -13.76 16.54
CA VAL A 244 -19.27 -12.49 16.73
C VAL A 244 -17.76 -12.77 16.67
N MET A 245 -17.06 -12.09 15.79
CA MET A 245 -15.61 -12.26 15.64
C MET A 245 -14.84 -11.54 16.76
N PRO A 246 -13.67 -12.04 17.17
CA PRO A 246 -12.83 -11.36 18.17
C PRO A 246 -12.36 -9.98 17.68
N LYS A 247 -12.33 -9.00 18.58
CA LYS A 247 -11.92 -7.62 18.29
C LYS A 247 -10.41 -7.44 18.41
N GLU A 248 -9.70 -8.00 17.45
CA GLU A 248 -8.24 -8.18 17.51
C GLU A 248 -7.46 -7.70 16.28
N LEU A 249 -8.16 -7.23 15.23
CA LEU A 249 -7.53 -6.65 14.05
C LEU A 249 -7.29 -5.17 14.29
N LEU A 250 -6.10 -4.66 14.01
CA LEU A 250 -5.84 -3.21 14.12
C LEU A 250 -6.70 -2.46 13.09
N TRP A 251 -7.33 -1.37 13.56
CA TRP A 251 -8.34 -0.66 12.77
C TRP A 251 -7.82 -0.10 11.44
N TYR A 252 -6.54 0.28 11.38
CA TYR A 252 -5.91 0.93 10.24
C TYR A 252 -5.37 -0.03 9.17
N MET A 253 -5.26 -1.34 9.44
CA MET A 253 -4.65 -2.31 8.51
C MET A 253 -5.35 -2.40 7.14
N PHE A 254 -6.57 -1.85 7.02
CA PHE A 254 -7.36 -1.86 5.79
C PHE A 254 -8.00 -0.52 5.44
N LYS A 255 -7.66 0.56 6.16
CA LYS A 255 -8.20 1.89 5.85
C LYS A 255 -7.37 2.53 4.75
N ARG A 256 -7.98 2.81 3.59
CA ARG A 256 -7.41 3.75 2.60
C ARG A 256 -6.99 5.01 3.36
N SER A 257 -5.70 5.35 3.35
CA SER A 257 -5.23 6.61 3.93
C SER A 257 -5.91 7.77 3.18
N MET A 258 -7.03 8.23 3.74
CA MET A 258 -7.45 9.62 3.65
C MET A 258 -7.03 10.24 4.97
N MET A 259 -5.75 10.57 5.08
CA MET A 259 -5.27 11.57 6.03
C MET A 259 -4.59 12.65 5.20
N PHE A 260 -5.39 13.65 4.82
CA PHE A 260 -4.90 14.95 4.40
C PHE A 260 -4.47 15.74 5.63
N GLU A 261 -3.33 16.42 5.48
CA GLU A 261 -3.03 17.78 5.93
C GLU A 261 -3.40 18.19 7.36
N SER A 262 -2.35 18.29 8.20
CA SER A 262 -2.09 19.53 8.93
C SER A 262 -0.62 19.59 9.29
N ASN A 263 0.18 20.23 8.43
CA ASN A 263 1.46 20.79 8.84
C ASN A 263 1.28 22.31 8.87
N PRO A 264 1.09 22.96 10.02
CA PRO A 264 1.33 24.38 10.11
C PRO A 264 2.84 24.59 10.30
N HIS A 265 3.35 25.52 9.49
CA HIS A 265 4.62 26.21 9.72
C HIS A 265 4.71 26.80 11.14
#